data_AF-A0A9P4T5I8-F1
#
_entry.id   AF-A0A9P4T5I8-F1
#
_cell.length_a   1.000
_cell.length_b   1.000
_cell.length_c   1.000
_cell.angle_alpha   90.00
_cell.angle_beta   90.00
_cell.angle_gamma   90.00
#
_symmetry.space_group_name_H-M   'P 1'
#
loop_
_entity.id
_entity.type
_entity.pdbx_description
1 polymer ?
#
loop_
_entity_poly.entity_id
_entity_poly.type
_entity_poly.pdbx_seq_one_letter_code
_entity_poly.pdbx_strand_id
1 'polypeptide(L)'
;MSESSFVPEIGLATCLLFICIEFFRGNYGTAFTHMTNGLRLIRDWTNDSISITRPGTLIEHMLLPMFQRGVTSALLYGVAAEEHYDIPVPDPNAFIKLPFSLLEAERTSRELRNASIVFVRNVSIKWHGGIAPSWEDLQTQAQLIACHQRWLHHVESFSNSLPPSSTVDRVSFSALKVVQYATFVHVACATSTHQTAYDAYLPTFYALLDEAEIVLDAISASKPTSPAANFTFEISLVAPLSHTATRCRCPTTRRRAISLLERGPPREGLWDAEQHVLVARRTVELEERELDPESGWPVERTRLYSSVIDANMDAAGGFWVYFLPSEWIGMLDEAGKQRMLQERFVM
;
A
#
# COMPACT_ATOMS: atom_id res chain seq x y z
N MET A 1 28.54 12.87 -36.63
CA MET A 1 27.34 12.09 -36.26
C MET A 1 27.40 11.93 -34.75
N SER A 2 26.61 12.71 -34.01
CA SER A 2 26.52 12.58 -32.55
C SER A 2 25.73 11.31 -32.25
N GLU A 3 26.35 10.34 -31.57
CA GLU A 3 25.62 9.20 -31.01
C GLU A 3 24.50 9.74 -30.10
N SER A 4 23.26 9.43 -30.45
CA SER A 4 22.13 9.64 -29.56
C SER A 4 22.34 8.76 -28.33
N SER A 5 22.80 9.37 -27.24
CA SER A 5 22.97 8.70 -25.94
C SER A 5 21.60 8.28 -25.39
N PHE A 6 21.14 7.08 -25.76
CA PHE A 6 20.00 6.38 -25.16
C PHE A 6 20.34 5.71 -23.82
N VAL A 7 21.44 6.11 -23.17
CA VAL A 7 22.01 5.42 -22.00
C VAL A 7 21.05 5.40 -20.80
N PRO A 8 20.38 6.52 -20.44
CA PRO A 8 19.41 6.50 -19.34
C PRO A 8 18.15 5.69 -19.67
N GLU A 9 17.63 5.78 -20.89
CA GLU A 9 16.46 5.03 -21.35
C GLU A 9 16.70 3.51 -21.28
N ILE A 10 17.85 3.06 -21.80
CA ILE A 10 18.24 1.64 -21.79
C ILE A 10 18.44 1.17 -20.35
N GLY A 11 19.12 1.96 -19.51
CA GLY A 11 19.34 1.63 -18.10
C GLY A 11 18.03 1.47 -17.33
N LEU A 12 17.09 2.40 -17.51
CA LEU A 12 15.78 2.39 -16.85
C LEU A 12 14.89 1.26 -17.35
N ALA A 13 14.82 1.03 -18.66
CA ALA A 13 14.08 -0.10 -19.22
C ALA A 13 14.65 -1.45 -18.74
N THR A 14 15.97 -1.56 -18.65
CA THR A 14 16.65 -2.76 -18.12
C THR A 14 16.29 -2.98 -16.65
N CYS A 15 16.35 -1.93 -15.82
CA CYS A 15 15.94 -2.01 -14.42
C CYS A 15 14.48 -2.48 -14.28
N LEU A 16 13.54 -1.93 -15.07
CA LEU A 16 12.14 -2.37 -15.07
C LEU A 16 12.00 -3.84 -15.44
N LEU A 17 12.68 -4.31 -16.50
CA LEU A 17 12.63 -5.71 -16.92
C LEU A 17 13.14 -6.64 -15.80
N PHE A 18 14.26 -6.31 -15.16
CA PHE A 18 14.76 -7.10 -14.04
C PHE A 18 13.86 -7.02 -12.81
N ILE A 19 13.22 -5.88 -12.52
CA ILE A 19 12.19 -5.80 -11.47
C ILE A 19 11.06 -6.80 -11.76
N CYS A 20 10.52 -6.81 -12.99
CA CYS A 20 9.48 -7.75 -13.39
C CYS A 20 9.95 -9.21 -13.22
N ILE A 21 11.12 -9.55 -13.78
CA ILE A 21 11.66 -10.91 -13.75
C ILE A 21 11.88 -11.37 -12.31
N GLU A 22 12.48 -10.53 -11.48
CA GLU A 22 12.79 -10.90 -10.09
C GLU A 22 11.51 -10.93 -9.23
N PHE A 23 10.48 -10.13 -9.50
CA PHE A 23 9.14 -10.29 -8.90
C PHE A 23 8.52 -11.64 -9.26
N PHE A 24 8.59 -12.05 -10.54
CA PHE A 24 8.10 -13.38 -10.96
C PHE A 24 8.89 -14.52 -10.33
N ARG A 25 10.19 -14.32 -10.08
CA ARG A 25 11.05 -15.30 -9.40
C ARG A 25 10.92 -15.28 -7.87
N GLY A 26 10.18 -14.31 -7.30
CA GLY A 26 10.14 -14.11 -5.85
C GLY A 26 11.50 -13.71 -5.26
N ASN A 27 12.36 -13.02 -6.01
CA ASN A 27 13.64 -12.51 -5.52
C ASN A 27 13.57 -10.99 -5.28
N TYR A 28 12.98 -10.66 -4.14
CA TYR A 28 12.64 -9.31 -3.72
C TYR A 28 13.87 -8.42 -3.51
N GLY A 29 14.92 -8.97 -2.91
CA GLY A 29 16.16 -8.23 -2.63
C GLY A 29 16.80 -7.70 -3.91
N THR A 30 16.88 -8.54 -4.94
CA THR A 30 17.40 -8.13 -6.26
C THR A 30 16.41 -7.19 -6.96
N ALA A 31 15.11 -7.46 -6.92
CA ALA A 31 14.10 -6.57 -7.51
C ALA A 31 14.17 -5.15 -6.93
N PHE A 32 14.25 -5.01 -5.60
CA PHE A 32 14.37 -3.71 -4.95
C PHE A 32 15.73 -3.05 -5.15
N THR A 33 16.80 -3.84 -5.34
CA THR A 33 18.10 -3.29 -5.78
C THR A 33 17.97 -2.61 -7.14
N HIS A 34 17.30 -3.25 -8.11
CA HIS A 34 17.01 -2.64 -9.42
C HIS A 34 16.07 -1.44 -9.31
N MET A 35 15.07 -1.47 -8.42
CA MET A 35 14.20 -0.33 -8.14
C MET A 35 15.00 0.87 -7.64
N THR A 36 15.81 0.68 -6.61
CA THR A 36 16.67 1.72 -6.04
C THR A 36 17.63 2.31 -7.07
N ASN A 37 18.29 1.47 -7.86
CA ASN A 37 19.18 1.92 -8.92
C ASN A 37 18.44 2.74 -9.99
N GLY A 38 17.25 2.29 -10.41
CA GLY A 38 16.42 3.03 -11.35
C GLY A 38 15.91 4.38 -10.82
N LEU A 39 15.51 4.44 -9.54
CA LEU A 39 15.13 5.69 -8.89
C LEU A 39 16.29 6.69 -8.81
N ARG A 40 17.51 6.21 -8.52
CA ARG A 40 18.72 7.05 -8.57
C ARG A 40 18.99 7.59 -9.96
N LEU A 41 18.89 6.75 -11.00
CA LEU A 41 19.02 7.18 -12.40
C LEU A 41 17.97 8.25 -12.78
N ILE A 42 16.72 8.09 -12.34
CA ILE A 42 15.66 9.09 -12.52
C ILE A 42 16.05 10.40 -11.85
N ARG A 43 16.48 10.36 -10.59
CA ARG A 43 16.88 11.55 -9.84
C ARG A 43 18.03 12.29 -10.51
N ASP A 44 19.06 11.56 -10.92
CA ASP A 44 20.24 12.13 -11.58
C ASP A 44 19.85 12.72 -12.94
N TRP A 45 18.99 12.03 -13.71
CA TRP A 45 18.43 12.55 -14.96
C TRP A 45 17.57 13.80 -14.75
N THR A 46 16.73 13.86 -13.71
CA THR A 46 15.92 15.04 -13.39
C THR A 46 16.79 16.23 -13.04
N ASN A 47 17.86 16.02 -12.27
CA ASN A 47 18.82 17.08 -11.93
C ASN A 47 19.57 17.61 -13.16
N ASP A 48 19.96 16.73 -14.08
CA ASP A 48 20.63 17.11 -15.33
C ASP A 48 19.67 17.82 -16.30
N SER A 49 18.42 17.38 -16.39
CA SER A 49 17.41 17.94 -17.30
C SER A 49 16.88 19.31 -16.89
N ILE A 50 16.96 19.70 -15.61
CA ILE A 50 16.70 21.10 -15.17
C ILE A 50 17.62 22.10 -15.89
N SER A 51 18.77 21.66 -16.42
CA SER A 51 19.70 22.48 -17.20
C SER A 51 19.41 22.52 -18.72
N ILE A 52 18.56 21.63 -19.25
CA ILE A 52 18.28 21.51 -20.69
C ILE A 52 16.80 21.18 -20.90
N THR A 53 16.02 22.13 -21.45
CA THR A 53 14.64 21.89 -21.89
C THR A 53 14.60 20.82 -22.98
N ARG A 54 14.25 19.58 -22.62
CA ARG A 54 14.04 18.48 -23.56
C ARG A 54 12.55 18.12 -23.58
N PRO A 55 11.88 18.11 -24.75
CA PRO A 55 10.47 17.72 -24.82
C PRO A 55 10.30 16.21 -24.56
N GLY A 56 9.33 15.86 -23.72
CA GLY A 56 8.54 14.62 -23.72
C GLY A 56 9.29 13.35 -24.10
N THR A 57 10.27 12.95 -23.28
CA THR A 57 11.07 11.75 -23.56
C THR A 57 10.34 10.47 -23.15
N LEU A 58 10.78 9.31 -23.66
CA LEU A 58 10.37 7.97 -23.21
C LEU A 58 10.44 7.83 -21.68
N ILE A 59 11.39 8.54 -21.06
CA ILE A 59 11.60 8.57 -19.62
C ILE A 59 10.40 9.23 -18.93
N GLU A 60 10.04 10.45 -19.32
CA GLU A 60 8.95 11.21 -18.67
C GLU A 60 7.57 10.55 -18.84
N HIS A 61 7.27 10.07 -20.04
CA HIS A 61 5.91 9.62 -20.37
C HIS A 61 5.66 8.13 -20.12
N MET A 62 6.70 7.29 -20.05
CA MET A 62 6.53 5.85 -19.84
C MET A 62 7.32 5.33 -18.64
N LEU A 63 8.64 5.53 -18.61
CA LEU A 63 9.49 4.85 -17.62
C LEU A 63 9.28 5.41 -16.21
N LEU A 64 9.24 6.74 -16.06
CA LEU A 64 9.03 7.41 -14.78
C LEU A 64 7.70 6.99 -14.13
N PRO A 65 6.54 7.04 -14.82
CA PRO A 65 5.29 6.52 -14.27
C PRO A 65 5.37 5.05 -13.81
N MET A 66 6.08 4.20 -14.55
CA MET A 66 6.25 2.78 -14.16
C MET A 66 7.08 2.62 -12.88
N PHE A 67 8.15 3.39 -12.72
CA PHE A 67 8.91 3.43 -11.46
C PHE A 67 8.08 3.99 -10.31
N GLN A 68 7.35 5.10 -10.54
CA GLN A 68 6.46 5.70 -9.53
C GLN A 68 5.38 4.73 -9.03
N ARG A 69 4.83 3.90 -9.92
CA ARG A 69 3.93 2.79 -9.54
C ARG A 69 4.63 1.76 -8.66
N GLY A 70 5.86 1.40 -9.02
CA GLY A 70 6.71 0.49 -8.25
C GLY A 70 7.13 1.01 -6.86
N VAL A 71 7.19 2.34 -6.66
CA VAL A 71 7.55 2.95 -5.36
C VAL A 71 6.63 2.48 -4.25
N THR A 72 5.31 2.41 -4.49
CA THR A 72 4.36 1.91 -3.46
C THR A 72 4.73 0.50 -3.01
N SER A 73 5.06 -0.39 -3.94
CA SER A 73 5.49 -1.77 -3.62
C SER A 73 6.77 -1.77 -2.78
N ALA A 74 7.76 -0.96 -3.15
CA ALA A 74 9.02 -0.86 -2.42
C ALA A 74 8.81 -0.35 -0.99
N LEU A 75 8.03 0.72 -0.81
CA LEU A 75 7.73 1.30 0.50
C LEU A 75 7.03 0.30 1.42
N LEU A 76 6.06 -0.45 0.89
CA LEU A 76 5.31 -1.46 1.64
C LEU A 76 6.18 -2.65 2.11
N TYR A 77 7.28 -2.93 1.41
CA TYR A 77 8.29 -3.92 1.80
C TYR A 77 9.46 -3.32 2.59
N GLY A 78 9.30 -2.08 3.09
CA GLY A 78 10.27 -1.45 3.98
C GLY A 78 11.48 -0.83 3.28
N VAL A 79 11.47 -0.70 1.95
CA VAL A 79 12.52 0.03 1.23
C VAL A 79 12.38 1.53 1.53
N ALA A 80 13.48 2.17 1.91
CA ALA A 80 13.58 3.61 2.12
C ALA A 80 13.67 4.38 0.79
N ALA A 81 12.65 4.23 -0.07
CA ALA A 81 12.65 4.80 -1.42
C ALA A 81 12.78 6.34 -1.41
N GLU A 82 12.30 6.99 -0.35
CA GLU A 82 12.40 8.43 -0.13
C GLU A 82 13.83 8.95 0.04
N GLU A 83 14.81 8.09 0.33
CA GLU A 83 16.24 8.47 0.32
C GLU A 83 16.78 8.67 -1.11
N HIS A 84 16.04 8.20 -2.11
CA HIS A 84 16.47 8.15 -3.51
C HIS A 84 15.50 8.87 -4.45
N TYR A 85 14.28 9.15 -4.00
CA TYR A 85 13.22 9.78 -4.76
C TYR A 85 12.42 10.72 -3.86
N ASP A 86 12.12 11.94 -4.32
CA ASP A 86 11.37 12.90 -3.48
C ASP A 86 9.90 12.47 -3.32
N ILE A 87 9.44 12.35 -2.08
CA ILE A 87 8.07 11.98 -1.71
C ILE A 87 7.55 13.03 -0.72
N PRO A 88 7.17 14.23 -1.20
CA PRO A 88 6.74 15.30 -0.33
C PRO A 88 5.36 15.02 0.29
N VAL A 89 5.15 15.51 1.51
CA VAL A 89 3.82 15.56 2.12
C VAL A 89 3.00 16.62 1.38
N PRO A 90 1.87 16.27 0.74
CA PRO A 90 1.10 17.23 -0.04
C PRO A 90 0.45 18.30 0.85
N ASP A 91 0.32 19.52 0.33
CA ASP A 91 -0.48 20.58 0.97
C ASP A 91 -1.97 20.23 0.83
N PRO A 92 -2.76 20.22 1.93
CA PRO A 92 -4.21 20.05 1.86
C PRO A 92 -4.89 21.02 0.89
N ASN A 93 -4.33 22.22 0.69
CA ASN A 93 -4.85 23.23 -0.23
C ASN A 93 -4.65 22.88 -1.70
N ALA A 94 -3.71 21.98 -2.01
CA ALA A 94 -3.55 21.44 -3.36
C ALA A 94 -4.87 20.82 -3.83
N PHE A 95 -5.63 20.18 -2.94
CA PHE A 95 -6.89 19.52 -3.29
C PHE A 95 -8.10 20.44 -3.50
N ILE A 96 -8.00 21.74 -3.21
CA ILE A 96 -9.15 22.67 -3.28
C ILE A 96 -9.59 22.98 -4.72
N LYS A 97 -8.64 23.01 -5.67
CA LYS A 97 -8.88 23.52 -7.04
C LYS A 97 -8.42 22.57 -8.15
N LEU A 98 -8.04 21.34 -7.83
CA LEU A 98 -7.54 20.41 -8.85
C LEU A 98 -8.62 20.12 -9.89
N PRO A 99 -8.27 20.11 -11.19
CA PRO A 99 -9.17 19.59 -12.20
C PRO A 99 -9.39 18.09 -11.94
N PHE A 100 -10.65 17.68 -11.84
CA PHE A 100 -11.02 16.28 -11.68
C PHE A 100 -11.06 15.59 -13.04
N SER A 101 -9.92 15.07 -13.47
CA SER A 101 -9.87 14.00 -14.47
C SER A 101 -9.48 12.71 -13.78
N LEU A 102 -9.78 11.57 -14.39
CA LEU A 102 -9.32 10.28 -13.87
C LEU A 102 -7.79 10.25 -13.74
N LEU A 103 -7.06 10.79 -14.73
CA LEU A 103 -5.60 10.87 -14.72
C LEU A 103 -5.06 11.68 -13.54
N GLU A 104 -5.66 12.84 -13.26
CA GLU A 104 -5.28 13.69 -12.12
C GLU A 104 -5.62 13.02 -10.79
N ALA A 105 -6.78 12.37 -10.68
CA ALA A 105 -7.16 11.62 -9.49
C ALA A 105 -6.20 10.45 -9.21
N GLU A 106 -5.81 9.71 -10.25
CA GLU A 106 -4.82 8.64 -10.15
C GLU A 106 -3.46 9.16 -9.69
N ARG A 107 -2.97 10.24 -10.29
CA ARG A 107 -1.68 10.85 -9.93
C ARG A 107 -1.66 11.30 -8.48
N THR A 108 -2.64 12.11 -8.10
CA THR A 108 -2.71 12.71 -6.77
C THR A 108 -2.98 11.66 -5.68
N SER A 109 -3.73 10.61 -6.01
CA SER A 109 -3.91 9.42 -5.16
C SER A 109 -2.57 8.75 -4.87
N ARG A 110 -1.72 8.52 -5.89
CA ARG A 110 -0.40 7.91 -5.73
C ARG A 110 0.53 8.76 -4.86
N GLU A 111 0.57 10.06 -5.10
CA GLU A 111 1.38 11.01 -4.32
C GLU A 111 0.97 10.99 -2.83
N LEU A 112 -0.33 11.15 -2.55
CA LEU A 112 -0.87 11.11 -1.18
C LEU A 112 -0.66 9.76 -0.51
N ARG A 113 -0.86 8.65 -1.24
CA ARG A 113 -0.61 7.29 -0.76
C ARG A 113 0.84 7.10 -0.34
N ASN A 114 1.80 7.45 -1.20
CA ASN A 114 3.21 7.24 -0.92
C ASN A 114 3.67 8.07 0.28
N ALA A 115 3.26 9.34 0.36
CA ALA A 115 3.54 10.18 1.53
C ALA A 115 2.95 9.59 2.83
N SER A 116 1.74 9.04 2.75
CA SER A 116 1.08 8.36 3.87
C SER A 116 1.83 7.12 4.34
N ILE A 117 2.30 6.29 3.41
CA ILE A 117 3.07 5.07 3.73
C ILE A 117 4.41 5.42 4.38
N VAL A 118 5.13 6.42 3.84
CA VAL A 118 6.39 6.91 4.43
C VAL A 118 6.16 7.40 5.86
N PHE A 119 5.14 8.23 6.08
CA PHE A 119 4.78 8.72 7.41
C PHE A 119 4.51 7.58 8.40
N VAL A 120 3.62 6.66 8.04
CA VAL A 120 3.24 5.51 8.86
C VAL A 120 4.47 4.65 9.20
N ARG A 121 5.32 4.36 8.20
CA ARG A 121 6.53 3.56 8.40
C ARG A 121 7.49 4.25 9.38
N ASN A 122 7.71 5.55 9.23
CA ASN A 122 8.61 6.32 10.10
C ASN A 122 8.09 6.38 11.55
N VAL A 123 6.79 6.56 11.73
CA VAL A 123 6.15 6.48 13.07
C VAL A 123 6.26 5.06 13.62
N SER A 124 6.09 4.03 12.80
CA SER A 124 6.26 2.64 13.22
C SER A 124 7.69 2.35 13.69
N ILE A 125 8.71 2.84 12.99
CA ILE A 125 10.12 2.71 13.41
C ILE A 125 10.34 3.35 14.79
N LYS A 126 9.74 4.52 15.05
CA LYS A 126 9.79 5.18 16.37
C LYS A 126 9.17 4.30 17.44
N TRP A 127 7.98 3.73 17.20
CA TRP A 127 7.33 2.79 18.13
C TRP A 127 8.20 1.57 18.45
N HIS A 128 8.80 0.94 17.43
CA HIS A 128 9.72 -0.18 17.63
C HIS A 128 10.96 0.20 18.43
N GLY A 129 11.42 1.45 18.29
CA GLY A 129 12.52 2.01 19.09
C GLY A 129 12.12 2.49 20.48
N GLY A 130 10.85 2.35 20.89
CA GLY A 130 10.35 2.90 22.15
C GLY A 130 10.32 4.44 22.19
N ILE A 131 10.34 5.08 21.03
CA ILE A 131 10.31 6.53 20.86
C ILE A 131 8.87 6.96 20.57
N ALA A 132 8.34 7.86 21.39
CA ALA A 132 7.02 8.44 21.15
C ALA A 132 7.03 9.37 19.92
N PRO A 133 5.91 9.48 19.16
CA PRO A 133 5.78 10.45 18.10
C PRO A 133 6.03 11.89 18.59
N SER A 134 6.78 12.65 17.81
CA SER A 134 7.07 14.06 18.11
C SER A 134 5.91 14.97 17.72
N TRP A 135 5.99 16.24 18.10
CA TRP A 135 5.00 17.23 17.70
C TRP A 135 4.93 17.39 16.17
N GLU A 136 6.08 17.32 15.48
CA GLU A 136 6.15 17.36 14.02
C GLU A 136 5.46 16.16 13.37
N ASP A 137 5.54 14.97 13.99
CA ASP A 137 4.81 13.78 13.51
C ASP A 137 3.29 14.02 13.62
N LEU A 138 2.82 14.58 14.73
CA LEU A 138 1.41 14.88 14.95
C LEU A 138 0.90 15.95 13.97
N GLN A 139 1.72 16.96 13.65
CA GLN A 139 1.38 17.93 12.62
C GLN A 139 1.30 17.30 11.23
N THR A 140 2.27 16.48 10.88
CA THR A 140 2.31 15.75 9.60
C THR A 140 1.09 14.83 9.47
N GLN A 141 0.72 14.15 10.55
CA GLN A 141 -0.48 13.33 10.61
C GLN A 141 -1.75 14.15 10.34
N ALA A 142 -1.92 15.29 11.03
CA ALA A 142 -3.07 16.16 10.86
C ALA A 142 -3.16 16.70 9.43
N GLN A 143 -2.01 17.04 8.83
CA GLN A 143 -1.94 17.47 7.44
C GLN A 143 -2.38 16.35 6.49
N LEU A 144 -1.83 15.14 6.61
CA LEU A 144 -2.21 14.00 5.79
C LEU A 144 -3.68 13.61 5.94
N ILE A 145 -4.23 13.65 7.17
CA ILE A 145 -5.66 13.44 7.43
C ILE A 145 -6.50 14.47 6.66
N ALA A 146 -6.13 15.75 6.71
CA ALA A 146 -6.83 16.80 5.97
C ALA A 146 -6.72 16.60 4.45
N CYS A 147 -5.58 16.15 3.93
CA CYS A 147 -5.40 15.79 2.53
C CYS A 147 -6.34 14.66 2.11
N HIS A 148 -6.38 13.56 2.87
CA HIS A 148 -7.27 12.42 2.63
C HIS A 148 -8.74 12.83 2.60
N GLN A 149 -9.18 13.58 3.61
CA GLN A 149 -10.57 14.04 3.70
C GLN A 149 -10.97 14.92 2.51
N ARG A 150 -10.11 15.87 2.12
CA ARG A 150 -10.38 16.73 0.96
C ARG A 150 -10.38 15.93 -0.33
N TRP A 151 -9.37 15.09 -0.55
CA TRP A 151 -9.26 14.26 -1.75
C TRP A 151 -10.48 13.35 -1.90
N LEU A 152 -10.86 12.62 -0.84
CA LEU A 152 -12.03 11.72 -0.84
C LEU A 152 -13.32 12.48 -1.14
N HIS A 153 -13.56 13.61 -0.46
CA HIS A 153 -14.74 14.43 -0.68
C HIS A 153 -14.91 14.84 -2.16
N HIS A 154 -13.81 15.28 -2.79
CA HIS A 154 -13.87 15.70 -4.18
C HIS A 154 -14.03 14.52 -5.16
N VAL A 155 -13.39 13.37 -4.89
CA VAL A 155 -13.56 12.15 -5.70
C VAL A 155 -14.97 11.60 -5.62
N GLU A 156 -15.57 11.60 -4.43
CA GLU A 156 -16.97 11.21 -4.24
C GLU A 156 -17.90 12.15 -5.01
N SER A 157 -17.71 13.48 -4.86
CA SER A 157 -18.49 14.48 -5.61
C SER A 157 -18.39 14.30 -7.12
N PHE A 158 -17.17 14.15 -7.64
CA PHE A 158 -16.93 13.98 -9.07
C PHE A 158 -17.48 12.64 -9.61
N SER A 159 -17.17 11.53 -8.94
CA SER A 159 -17.65 10.20 -9.35
C SER A 159 -19.18 10.11 -9.34
N ASN A 160 -19.86 10.80 -8.42
CA ASN A 160 -21.32 10.89 -8.38
C ASN A 160 -21.88 11.75 -9.53
N SER A 161 -21.14 12.75 -10.00
CA SER A 161 -21.55 13.61 -11.13
C SER A 161 -21.32 13.00 -12.51
N LEU A 162 -20.57 11.90 -12.61
CA LEU A 162 -20.36 11.21 -13.89
C LEU A 162 -21.70 10.75 -14.48
N PRO A 163 -21.82 10.64 -15.81
CA PRO A 163 -22.96 9.99 -16.44
C PRO A 163 -23.10 8.52 -16.01
N PRO A 164 -24.30 7.91 -16.04
CA PRO A 164 -24.48 6.48 -15.79
C PRO A 164 -23.70 5.58 -16.77
N SER A 165 -23.43 6.07 -17.98
CA SER A 165 -22.68 5.36 -19.02
C SER A 165 -21.17 5.24 -18.76
N SER A 166 -20.60 6.02 -17.83
CA SER A 166 -19.16 6.02 -17.51
C SER A 166 -18.77 4.86 -16.57
N THR A 167 -19.16 3.64 -16.91
CA THR A 167 -18.97 2.45 -16.05
C THR A 167 -17.50 2.16 -15.76
N VAL A 168 -16.63 2.29 -16.77
CA VAL A 168 -15.18 2.08 -16.63
C VAL A 168 -14.57 3.10 -15.67
N ASP A 169 -14.86 4.39 -15.86
CA ASP A 169 -14.32 5.44 -14.98
C ASP A 169 -14.78 5.26 -13.54
N ARG A 170 -16.05 4.87 -13.33
CA ARG A 170 -16.59 4.58 -11.99
C ARG A 170 -15.81 3.48 -11.29
N VAL A 171 -15.51 2.38 -11.99
CA VAL A 171 -14.70 1.28 -11.45
C VAL A 171 -13.29 1.78 -11.09
N SER A 172 -12.68 2.60 -11.94
CA SER A 172 -11.37 3.21 -11.63
C SER A 172 -11.43 4.12 -10.40
N PHE A 173 -12.47 4.94 -10.25
CA PHE A 173 -12.67 5.75 -9.04
C PHE A 173 -12.93 4.90 -7.79
N SER A 174 -13.66 3.78 -7.90
CA SER A 174 -13.82 2.82 -6.81
C SER A 174 -12.48 2.24 -6.38
N ALA A 175 -11.62 1.81 -7.32
CA ALA A 175 -10.28 1.33 -7.01
C ALA A 175 -9.41 2.39 -6.28
N LEU A 176 -9.51 3.66 -6.69
CA LEU A 176 -8.82 4.75 -6.00
C LEU A 176 -9.37 4.98 -4.58
N LYS A 177 -10.69 4.90 -4.38
CA LYS A 177 -11.31 5.04 -3.05
C LYS A 177 -10.90 3.92 -2.10
N VAL A 178 -10.84 2.66 -2.56
CA VAL A 178 -10.37 1.51 -1.75
C VAL A 178 -8.99 1.81 -1.12
N VAL A 179 -8.06 2.25 -1.96
CA VAL A 179 -6.70 2.60 -1.54
C VAL A 179 -6.70 3.76 -0.54
N GLN A 180 -7.47 4.81 -0.82
CA GLN A 180 -7.45 6.03 0.00
C GLN A 180 -8.16 5.84 1.34
N TYR A 181 -9.23 5.03 1.41
CA TYR A 181 -9.81 4.65 2.69
C TYR A 181 -8.81 3.85 3.55
N ALA A 182 -8.06 2.91 2.97
CA ALA A 182 -7.08 2.12 3.71
C ALA A 182 -5.94 2.99 4.26
N THR A 183 -5.36 3.85 3.41
CA THR A 183 -4.25 4.72 3.81
C THR A 183 -4.70 5.81 4.78
N PHE A 184 -5.91 6.35 4.62
CA PHE A 184 -6.51 7.29 5.58
C PHE A 184 -6.61 6.67 6.97
N VAL A 185 -7.20 5.48 7.10
CA VAL A 185 -7.34 4.80 8.40
C VAL A 185 -5.97 4.52 9.02
N HIS A 186 -5.00 4.08 8.21
CA HIS A 186 -3.65 3.79 8.69
C HIS A 186 -2.95 5.05 9.21
N VAL A 187 -3.03 6.17 8.48
CA VAL A 187 -2.49 7.47 8.93
C VAL A 187 -3.20 7.93 10.20
N ALA A 188 -4.52 7.83 10.25
CA ALA A 188 -5.30 8.32 11.39
C ALA A 188 -4.98 7.55 12.69
N CYS A 189 -4.60 6.28 12.59
CA CYS A 189 -4.23 5.45 13.73
C CYS A 189 -2.72 5.40 14.02
N ALA A 190 -1.87 5.96 13.16
CA ALA A 190 -0.41 5.74 13.19
C ALA A 190 0.26 6.13 14.51
N THR A 191 -0.17 7.22 15.13
CA THR A 191 0.39 7.79 16.37
C THR A 191 -0.34 7.31 17.62
N SER A 192 -1.33 6.42 17.49
CA SER A 192 -2.00 5.83 18.63
C SER A 192 -1.10 4.82 19.33
N THR A 193 -1.12 4.82 20.67
CA THR A 193 -0.49 3.80 21.50
C THR A 193 -1.30 2.51 21.57
N HIS A 194 -2.58 2.54 21.14
CA HIS A 194 -3.51 1.43 21.25
C HIS A 194 -4.07 1.00 19.90
N GLN A 195 -4.23 -0.31 19.70
CA GLN A 195 -4.86 -0.90 18.53
C GLN A 195 -6.39 -0.71 18.52
N THR A 196 -7.01 -0.35 19.64
CA THR A 196 -8.41 0.11 19.71
C THR A 196 -8.69 1.38 18.90
N ALA A 197 -7.69 2.17 18.53
CA ALA A 197 -7.93 3.36 17.70
C ALA A 197 -8.58 3.04 16.34
N TYR A 198 -8.31 1.86 15.77
CA TYR A 198 -8.91 1.41 14.51
C TYR A 198 -10.43 1.23 14.60
N ASP A 199 -10.96 1.00 15.79
CA ASP A 199 -12.38 0.71 16.02
C ASP A 199 -13.28 1.89 15.65
N ALA A 200 -12.78 3.12 15.82
CA ALA A 200 -13.48 4.34 15.46
C ALA A 200 -13.74 4.47 13.94
N TYR A 201 -13.06 3.67 13.12
CA TYR A 201 -13.11 3.74 11.65
C TYR A 201 -13.92 2.60 11.03
N LEU A 202 -14.76 1.90 11.80
CA LEU A 202 -15.67 0.88 11.27
C LEU A 202 -16.50 1.34 10.05
N PRO A 203 -17.09 2.56 10.02
CA PRO A 203 -17.79 3.06 8.84
C PRO A 203 -16.88 3.16 7.60
N THR A 204 -15.62 3.57 7.79
CA THR A 204 -14.64 3.67 6.70
C THR A 204 -14.25 2.29 6.17
N PHE A 205 -14.11 1.28 7.04
CA PHE A 205 -13.90 -0.09 6.60
C PHE A 205 -15.09 -0.64 5.79
N TYR A 206 -16.33 -0.30 6.16
CA TYR A 206 -17.49 -0.68 5.34
C TYR A 206 -17.43 -0.05 3.96
N ALA A 207 -17.20 1.27 3.88
CA ALA A 207 -17.08 1.98 2.61
C ALA A 207 -15.96 1.39 1.74
N LEU A 208 -14.81 1.05 2.33
CA LEU A 208 -13.72 0.37 1.62
C LEU A 208 -14.17 -0.95 1.00
N LEU A 209 -14.86 -1.80 1.76
CA LEU A 209 -15.30 -3.10 1.27
C LEU A 209 -16.38 -2.99 0.18
N ASP A 210 -17.26 -2.00 0.27
CA ASP A 210 -18.28 -1.72 -0.75
C ASP A 210 -17.62 -1.30 -2.08
N GLU A 211 -16.62 -0.42 -2.03
CA GLU A 211 -15.87 -0.03 -3.22
C GLU A 211 -15.03 -1.19 -3.79
N ALA A 212 -14.43 -2.03 -2.92
CA ALA A 212 -13.65 -3.18 -3.35
C ALA A 212 -14.51 -4.23 -4.06
N GLU A 213 -15.75 -4.43 -3.60
CA GLU A 213 -16.71 -5.34 -4.23
C GLU A 213 -17.07 -4.88 -5.64
N ILE A 214 -17.30 -3.58 -5.87
CA ILE A 214 -17.53 -3.00 -7.20
C ILE A 214 -16.36 -3.32 -8.16
N VAL A 215 -15.13 -3.14 -7.68
CA VAL A 215 -13.93 -3.40 -8.50
C VAL A 215 -13.79 -4.88 -8.82
N LEU A 216 -13.98 -5.75 -7.83
CA LEU A 216 -13.88 -7.20 -8.00
C LEU A 216 -14.98 -7.73 -8.93
N ASP A 217 -16.19 -7.19 -8.89
CA ASP A 217 -17.28 -7.54 -9.79
C ASP A 217 -16.94 -7.16 -11.24
N ALA A 218 -16.36 -5.97 -11.44
CA ALA A 218 -15.90 -5.54 -12.75
C ALA A 218 -14.77 -6.42 -13.31
N ILE A 219 -13.80 -6.80 -12.45
CA ILE A 219 -12.72 -7.74 -12.82
C ILE A 219 -13.33 -9.09 -13.19
N SER A 220 -14.28 -9.61 -12.41
CA SER A 220 -14.92 -10.91 -12.65
C SER A 220 -15.72 -10.92 -13.96
N ALA A 221 -16.33 -9.79 -14.31
CA ALA A 221 -17.04 -9.62 -15.58
C ALA A 221 -16.09 -9.57 -16.79
N SER A 222 -14.85 -9.11 -16.59
CA SER A 222 -13.81 -9.16 -17.61
C SER A 222 -13.17 -10.55 -17.65
N LYS A 223 -13.35 -11.32 -18.73
CA LYS A 223 -12.72 -12.64 -18.85
C LYS A 223 -11.19 -12.47 -18.99
N PRO A 224 -10.36 -12.98 -18.05
CA PRO A 224 -8.92 -12.91 -18.21
C PRO A 224 -8.51 -13.71 -19.46
N THR A 225 -7.76 -13.06 -20.36
CA THR A 225 -7.33 -13.66 -21.63
C THR A 225 -6.12 -14.58 -21.46
N SER A 226 -5.41 -14.51 -20.31
CA SER A 226 -4.29 -15.38 -19.94
C SER A 226 -3.98 -15.30 -18.43
N PRO A 227 -3.22 -16.25 -17.85
CA PRO A 227 -2.72 -16.15 -16.47
C PRO A 227 -1.86 -14.91 -16.20
N ALA A 228 -1.11 -14.44 -17.21
CA ALA A 228 -0.32 -13.20 -17.11
C ALA A 228 -1.19 -11.93 -17.01
N ALA A 229 -2.47 -12.01 -17.40
CA ALA A 229 -3.43 -10.93 -17.18
C ALA A 229 -3.85 -10.78 -15.71
N ASN A 230 -3.43 -11.70 -14.83
CA ASN A 230 -3.72 -11.67 -13.39
C ASN A 230 -2.58 -11.08 -12.55
N PHE A 231 -1.76 -10.19 -13.13
CA PHE A 231 -0.66 -9.50 -12.46
C PHE A 231 -0.74 -7.99 -12.73
N THR A 232 -0.49 -7.16 -11.71
CA THR A 232 -0.46 -5.70 -11.82
C THR A 232 0.64 -5.09 -10.93
N PHE A 233 1.20 -3.95 -11.36
CA PHE A 233 2.09 -3.14 -10.52
C PHE A 233 1.34 -2.18 -9.60
N GLU A 234 0.04 -2.00 -9.82
CA GLU A 234 -0.80 -1.17 -8.97
C GLU A 234 -1.24 -1.96 -7.74
N ILE A 235 -0.90 -1.44 -6.55
CA ILE A 235 -1.38 -1.97 -5.27
C ILE A 235 -2.75 -1.33 -4.98
N SER A 236 -3.85 -2.06 -5.21
CA SER A 236 -5.21 -1.47 -5.20
C SER A 236 -6.27 -2.26 -4.43
N LEU A 237 -6.12 -3.57 -4.24
CA LEU A 237 -7.10 -4.46 -3.61
C LEU A 237 -6.47 -5.35 -2.55
N VAL A 238 -5.40 -6.09 -2.87
CA VAL A 238 -4.84 -7.10 -1.94
C VAL A 238 -4.36 -6.44 -0.65
N ALA A 239 -3.55 -5.38 -0.74
CA ALA A 239 -3.06 -4.70 0.45
C ALA A 239 -4.17 -3.99 1.26
N PRO A 240 -5.10 -3.22 0.66
CA PRO A 240 -6.24 -2.64 1.37
C PRO A 240 -7.19 -3.66 2.04
N LEU A 241 -7.48 -4.77 1.37
CA LEU A 241 -8.32 -5.83 1.93
C LEU A 241 -7.61 -6.56 3.07
N SER A 242 -6.32 -6.85 2.92
CA SER A 242 -5.51 -7.43 4.00
C SER A 242 -5.40 -6.47 5.20
N HIS A 243 -5.23 -5.16 4.95
CA HIS A 243 -5.28 -4.14 5.98
C HIS A 243 -6.62 -4.16 6.71
N THR A 244 -7.74 -4.22 5.99
CA THR A 244 -9.07 -4.28 6.59
C THR A 244 -9.26 -5.54 7.44
N ALA A 245 -8.87 -6.71 6.95
CA ALA A 245 -9.00 -7.97 7.68
C ALA A 245 -8.18 -7.98 8.97
N THR A 246 -6.97 -7.43 8.93
CA THR A 246 -6.03 -7.42 10.07
C THR A 246 -6.25 -6.26 11.03
N ARG A 247 -6.83 -5.14 10.59
CA ARG A 247 -7.01 -3.92 11.42
C ARG A 247 -8.44 -3.68 11.90
N CYS A 248 -9.45 -4.10 11.16
CA CYS A 248 -10.83 -4.00 11.63
C CYS A 248 -11.11 -5.14 12.60
N ARG A 249 -11.54 -4.84 13.83
CA ARG A 249 -11.79 -5.84 14.88
C ARG A 249 -13.27 -6.24 14.99
N CYS A 250 -14.12 -5.71 14.10
CA CYS A 250 -15.50 -6.16 13.93
C CYS A 250 -15.54 -7.56 13.27
N PRO A 251 -16.12 -8.59 13.93
CA PRO A 251 -16.06 -9.98 13.45
C PRO A 251 -16.61 -10.20 12.05
N THR A 252 -17.69 -9.51 11.68
CA THR A 252 -18.35 -9.65 10.37
C THR A 252 -17.58 -8.92 9.29
N THR A 253 -17.15 -7.68 9.53
CA THR A 253 -16.42 -6.85 8.58
C THR A 253 -15.09 -7.49 8.19
N ARG A 254 -14.34 -8.02 9.16
CA ARG A 254 -13.03 -8.65 8.86
C ARG A 254 -13.16 -9.96 8.10
N ARG A 255 -14.21 -10.75 8.37
CA ARG A 255 -14.54 -11.95 7.58
C ARG A 255 -15.01 -11.60 6.17
N ARG A 256 -15.75 -10.50 6.00
CA ARG A 256 -16.09 -9.98 4.66
C ARG A 256 -14.83 -9.60 3.87
N ALA A 257 -13.87 -8.92 4.49
CA ALA A 257 -12.59 -8.60 3.85
C ALA A 257 -11.83 -9.86 3.40
N ILE A 258 -11.78 -10.90 4.25
CA ILE A 258 -11.20 -12.20 3.88
C ILE A 258 -11.95 -12.82 2.70
N SER A 259 -13.29 -12.82 2.72
CA SER A 259 -14.07 -13.40 1.62
C SER A 259 -13.84 -12.68 0.28
N LEU A 260 -13.56 -11.37 0.30
CA LEU A 260 -13.19 -10.62 -0.90
C LEU A 260 -11.78 -10.97 -1.39
N LEU A 261 -10.82 -11.21 -0.50
CA LEU A 261 -9.50 -11.74 -0.88
C LEU A 261 -9.61 -13.14 -1.50
N GLU A 262 -10.51 -13.98 -0.98
CA GLU A 262 -10.76 -15.34 -1.49
C GLU A 262 -11.39 -15.38 -2.89
N ARG A 263 -11.88 -14.24 -3.39
CA ARG A 263 -12.29 -14.11 -4.81
C ARG A 263 -11.10 -14.11 -5.77
N GLY A 264 -9.87 -14.06 -5.26
CA GLY A 264 -8.64 -14.12 -6.04
C GLY A 264 -8.38 -12.89 -6.90
N PRO A 265 -8.29 -11.67 -6.32
CA PRO A 265 -7.82 -10.50 -7.05
C PRO A 265 -6.46 -10.75 -7.73
N PRO A 266 -6.14 -10.01 -8.81
CA PRO A 266 -4.83 -10.08 -9.44
C PRO A 266 -3.69 -9.91 -8.45
N ARG A 267 -2.59 -10.62 -8.67
CA ARG A 267 -1.36 -10.46 -7.89
C ARG A 267 -0.80 -9.05 -8.08
N GLU A 268 -0.61 -8.32 -6.99
CA GLU A 268 -0.20 -6.92 -7.01
C GLU A 268 1.29 -6.81 -6.70
N GLY A 269 2.12 -7.00 -7.73
CA GLY A 269 3.55 -7.17 -7.60
C GLY A 269 3.87 -8.39 -6.74
N LEU A 270 4.13 -8.13 -5.48
CA LEU A 270 4.57 -9.10 -4.48
C LEU A 270 3.45 -9.54 -3.54
N TRP A 271 2.32 -8.85 -3.61
CA TRP A 271 1.13 -9.12 -2.80
C TRP A 271 0.30 -10.21 -3.47
N ASP A 272 0.32 -11.40 -2.89
CA ASP A 272 -0.45 -12.55 -3.33
C ASP A 272 -1.71 -12.75 -2.47
N ALA A 273 -2.87 -12.85 -3.11
CA ALA A 273 -4.14 -12.94 -2.39
C ALA A 273 -4.21 -14.16 -1.46
N GLU A 274 -3.70 -15.31 -1.88
CA GLU A 274 -3.75 -16.56 -1.11
C GLU A 274 -2.88 -16.47 0.15
N GLN A 275 -1.66 -15.93 0.02
CA GLN A 275 -0.81 -15.65 1.18
C GLN A 275 -1.51 -14.74 2.20
N HIS A 276 -2.15 -13.67 1.71
CA HIS A 276 -2.83 -12.71 2.58
C HIS A 276 -4.13 -13.28 3.20
N VAL A 277 -4.80 -14.24 2.57
CA VAL A 277 -5.92 -14.99 3.19
C VAL A 277 -5.43 -15.82 4.38
N LEU A 278 -4.37 -16.61 4.18
CA LEU A 278 -3.80 -17.46 5.23
C LEU A 278 -3.39 -16.63 6.45
N VAL A 279 -2.69 -15.53 6.22
CA VAL A 279 -2.23 -14.63 7.28
C VAL A 279 -3.38 -13.90 7.94
N ALA A 280 -4.36 -13.39 7.18
CA ALA A 280 -5.51 -12.71 7.75
C ALA A 280 -6.35 -13.64 8.64
N ARG A 281 -6.56 -14.90 8.22
CA ARG A 281 -7.24 -15.91 9.04
C ARG A 281 -6.47 -16.16 10.33
N ARG A 282 -5.15 -16.31 10.26
CA ARG A 282 -4.33 -16.47 11.46
C ARG A 282 -4.37 -15.27 12.38
N THR A 283 -4.28 -14.05 11.84
CA THR A 283 -4.44 -12.82 12.61
C THR A 283 -5.76 -12.80 13.37
N VAL A 284 -6.87 -13.16 12.71
CA VAL A 284 -8.19 -13.23 13.34
C VAL A 284 -8.20 -14.25 14.49
N GLU A 285 -7.66 -15.45 14.28
CA GLU A 285 -7.56 -16.48 15.33
C GLU A 285 -6.75 -16.01 16.55
N LEU A 286 -5.61 -15.36 16.31
CA LEU A 286 -4.74 -14.86 17.37
C LEU A 286 -5.42 -13.75 18.19
N GLU A 287 -6.13 -12.83 17.53
CA GLU A 287 -6.81 -11.74 18.19
C GLU A 287 -8.10 -12.18 18.91
N GLU A 288 -8.92 -13.02 18.27
CA GLU A 288 -10.22 -13.48 18.79
C GLU A 288 -10.10 -14.56 19.88
N ARG A 289 -8.87 -14.90 20.33
CA ARG A 289 -8.64 -15.79 21.48
C ARG A 289 -9.28 -15.26 22.77
N GLU A 290 -9.49 -13.96 22.85
CA GLU A 290 -10.22 -13.32 23.93
C GLU A 290 -11.03 -12.13 23.41
N LEU A 291 -12.31 -12.10 23.75
CA LEU A 291 -13.27 -11.11 23.30
C LEU A 291 -13.80 -10.30 24.47
N ASP A 292 -14.00 -9.01 24.23
CA ASP A 292 -14.74 -8.13 25.12
C ASP A 292 -16.23 -8.57 25.15
N PRO A 293 -16.82 -8.85 26.33
CA PRO A 293 -18.19 -9.36 26.42
C PRO A 293 -19.28 -8.42 25.90
N GLU A 294 -19.04 -7.11 25.91
CA GLU A 294 -20.04 -6.11 25.51
C GLU A 294 -20.04 -5.88 23.99
N SER A 295 -18.86 -5.67 23.42
CA SER A 295 -18.69 -5.39 21.99
C SER A 295 -18.56 -6.66 21.13
N GLY A 296 -18.12 -7.77 21.71
CA GLY A 296 -17.75 -8.99 20.98
C GLY A 296 -16.47 -8.83 20.15
N TRP A 297 -15.67 -7.80 20.39
CA TRP A 297 -14.42 -7.52 19.67
C TRP A 297 -13.20 -8.00 20.46
N PRO A 298 -12.07 -8.32 19.80
CA PRO A 298 -10.81 -8.60 20.47
C PRO A 298 -10.42 -7.54 21.51
N VAL A 299 -10.04 -7.98 22.72
CA VAL A 299 -9.48 -7.11 23.75
C VAL A 299 -8.10 -6.59 23.35
N GLU A 300 -7.69 -5.41 23.85
CA GLU A 300 -6.45 -4.75 23.42
C GLU A 300 -5.19 -5.65 23.50
N ARG A 301 -5.07 -6.46 24.55
CA ARG A 301 -3.90 -7.34 24.80
C ARG A 301 -3.78 -8.54 23.84
N THR A 302 -4.83 -8.87 23.10
CA THR A 302 -4.77 -9.93 22.08
C THR A 302 -4.60 -9.36 20.69
N ARG A 303 -4.78 -8.04 20.51
CA ARG A 303 -4.61 -7.37 19.22
C ARG A 303 -3.16 -7.39 18.77
N LEU A 304 -2.97 -7.47 17.46
CA LEU A 304 -1.67 -7.42 16.82
C LEU A 304 -1.39 -6.01 16.30
N TYR A 305 -0.18 -5.51 16.56
CA TYR A 305 0.37 -4.30 15.97
C TYR A 305 0.82 -4.52 14.53
N SER A 306 1.29 -5.71 14.15
CA SER A 306 1.60 -6.03 12.75
C SER A 306 1.53 -7.53 12.48
N SER A 307 1.38 -7.87 11.20
CA SER A 307 1.44 -9.23 10.66
C SER A 307 2.21 -9.12 9.34
N VAL A 308 3.50 -9.46 9.38
CA VAL A 308 4.44 -9.21 8.29
C VAL A 308 4.83 -10.54 7.65
N ILE A 309 4.54 -10.68 6.36
CA ILE A 309 4.96 -11.81 5.54
C ILE A 309 6.44 -11.62 5.21
N ASP A 310 7.26 -12.59 5.57
CA ASP A 310 8.64 -12.65 5.11
C ASP A 310 8.63 -12.76 3.58
N ALA A 311 9.41 -11.91 2.93
CA ALA A 311 9.46 -11.91 1.49
C ALA A 311 9.92 -13.28 0.96
N ASN A 312 10.82 -13.99 1.65
CA ASN A 312 11.38 -15.25 1.16
C ASN A 312 10.36 -16.40 1.22
N MET A 313 9.90 -16.80 0.03
CA MET A 313 9.15 -18.03 -0.18
C MET A 313 10.07 -19.09 -0.77
N ASP A 314 10.07 -20.29 -0.20
CA ASP A 314 10.85 -21.40 -0.73
C ASP A 314 10.15 -22.10 -1.91
N ALA A 315 10.88 -23.02 -2.55
CA ALA A 315 10.41 -23.74 -3.73
C ALA A 315 9.19 -24.64 -3.48
N ALA A 316 8.85 -24.93 -2.22
CA ALA A 316 7.66 -25.69 -1.84
C ALA A 316 6.48 -24.78 -1.48
N GLY A 317 6.57 -23.47 -1.73
CA GLY A 317 5.54 -22.50 -1.34
C GLY A 317 5.54 -22.16 0.15
N GLY A 318 6.58 -22.56 0.89
CA GLY A 318 6.72 -22.26 2.30
C GLY A 318 7.22 -20.85 2.54
N PHE A 319 6.57 -20.11 3.45
CA PHE A 319 6.97 -18.74 3.82
C PHE A 319 6.83 -18.51 5.33
N TRP A 320 7.59 -17.55 5.84
CA TRP A 320 7.54 -17.17 7.25
C TRP A 320 6.65 -15.95 7.45
N VAL A 321 6.02 -15.86 8.62
CA VAL A 321 5.20 -14.71 9.00
C VAL A 321 5.56 -14.33 10.44
N TYR A 322 5.74 -13.03 10.63
CA TYR A 322 6.02 -12.44 11.94
C TYR A 322 4.81 -11.66 12.42
N PHE A 323 4.28 -12.05 13.57
CA PHE A 323 3.19 -11.36 14.23
C PHE A 323 3.74 -10.60 15.44
N LEU A 324 3.42 -9.30 15.53
CA LEU A 324 3.79 -8.47 16.67
C LEU A 324 2.55 -8.20 17.52
N PRO A 325 2.38 -8.86 18.69
CA PRO A 325 1.37 -8.48 19.67
C PRO A 325 1.52 -7.01 20.10
N SER A 326 0.40 -6.32 20.29
CA SER A 326 0.36 -4.92 20.73
C SER A 326 1.14 -4.68 22.03
N GLU A 327 1.04 -5.61 22.97
CA GLU A 327 1.75 -5.57 24.25
C GLU A 327 3.27 -5.77 24.13
N TRP A 328 3.78 -6.23 22.98
CA TRP A 328 5.21 -6.51 22.79
C TRP A 328 5.94 -5.42 22.01
N ILE A 329 5.27 -4.36 21.57
CA ILE A 329 5.91 -3.25 20.84
C ILE A 329 7.05 -2.67 21.69
N GLY A 330 8.25 -2.57 21.11
CA GLY A 330 9.45 -2.06 21.80
C GLY A 330 10.08 -3.04 22.79
N MET A 331 9.49 -4.23 23.01
CA MET A 331 10.11 -5.30 23.79
C MET A 331 11.12 -6.07 22.94
N LEU A 332 12.33 -6.26 23.46
CA LEU A 332 13.39 -7.00 22.78
C LEU A 332 13.43 -8.47 23.22
N ASP A 333 13.84 -9.36 22.32
CA ASP A 333 14.18 -10.74 22.60
C ASP A 333 15.60 -10.87 23.18
N GLU A 334 16.02 -12.11 23.47
CA GLU A 334 17.36 -12.40 24.02
C GLU A 334 18.50 -11.99 23.08
N ALA A 335 18.23 -11.85 21.79
CA ALA A 335 19.18 -11.40 20.78
C ALA A 335 19.17 -9.87 20.58
N GLY A 336 18.40 -9.13 21.38
CA GLY A 336 18.28 -7.67 21.28
C GLY A 336 17.47 -7.20 20.07
N LYS A 337 16.68 -8.07 19.45
CA LYS A 337 15.78 -7.73 18.33
C LYS A 337 14.35 -7.55 18.84
N GLN A 338 13.51 -6.84 18.10
CA GLN A 338 12.08 -6.75 18.41
C GLN A 338 11.48 -8.15 18.59
N ARG A 339 10.91 -8.41 19.77
CA ARG A 339 10.23 -9.66 20.09
C ARG A 339 8.99 -9.80 19.21
N MET A 340 8.85 -10.94 18.52
CA MET A 340 7.71 -11.27 17.67
C MET A 340 7.36 -12.76 17.79
N LEU A 341 6.12 -13.11 17.49
CA LEU A 341 5.73 -14.50 17.20
C LEU A 341 6.13 -14.81 15.76
N GLN A 342 6.70 -15.98 15.54
CA GLN A 342 7.10 -16.43 14.20
C GLN A 342 6.40 -17.75 13.89
N GLU A 343 5.69 -17.80 12.76
CA GLU A 343 5.01 -19.00 12.28
C GLU A 343 5.34 -19.25 10.81
N ARG A 344 5.37 -20.53 10.41
CA ARG A 344 5.63 -20.95 9.04
C ARG A 344 4.35 -21.42 8.38
N PHE A 345 4.10 -20.92 7.19
CA PHE A 345 2.97 -21.27 6.35
C PHE A 345 3.45 -21.98 5.10
N VAL A 346 2.53 -22.68 4.44
CA VAL A 346 2.72 -23.30 3.13
C VAL A 346 1.44 -22.99 2.34
N MET A 347 1.61 -22.47 1.12
CA MET A 347 0.48 -22.24 0.19
C MET A 347 -0.12 -23.57 -0.28
#